data_AF-Q5DAS8-F1
#
_entry.id   AF-Q5DAS8-F1
#
_cell.length_a   1.000
_cell.length_b   1.000
_cell.length_c   1.000
_cell.angle_alpha   90.00
_cell.angle_beta   90.00
_cell.angle_gamma   90.00
#
_symmetry.space_group_name_H-M   'P 1'
#
loop_
_entity.id
_entity.type
_entity.pdbx_description
1 polymer ?
#
loop_
_entity_poly.entity_id
_entity_poly.type
_entity_poly.pdbx_seq_one_letter_code
_entity_poly.pdbx_strand_id
1 'polypeptide(L)'
;MDKFNSVAVHQATSCDTSIVAFPNKHKVEMASLPLSTTTPTARVLQNSSSSTACSSADVAKPPITSNISSIVHAEMTASQVTKWLHQSNFENLVETFKNFTGGDILRLTKEDLLSVCGSLEGLRLYNPLYNKPVVPRCTLYVCLKGDIIYHAVMLYEMNVHELRCRIASILSCRHECLKVICLITEHDIPVLLSDELIIQLKDKSTYQIILNRVCGNKINLFLKPIQ
;
A
#
# COMPACT_ATOMS: atom_id res chain seq x y z
N MET A 1 45.34 -53.96 25.66
CA MET A 1 45.95 -52.81 26.32
C MET A 1 45.37 -51.56 25.67
N ASP A 2 44.59 -50.68 26.29
CA ASP A 2 43.86 -50.65 27.57
C ASP A 2 42.66 -49.69 27.37
N LYS A 3 41.40 -50.10 27.55
CA LYS A 3 40.58 -50.16 28.79
C LYS A 3 39.84 -48.85 29.18
N PHE A 4 38.50 -48.93 29.17
CA PHE A 4 37.46 -48.21 29.96
C PHE A 4 37.37 -46.67 29.83
N ASN A 5 36.23 -46.09 29.41
CA ASN A 5 34.91 -46.08 30.07
C ASN A 5 33.78 -45.94 29.00
N SER A 6 32.63 -46.64 29.00
CA SER A 6 31.53 -46.73 30.01
C SER A 6 30.94 -45.33 30.30
N VAL A 7 29.65 -44.99 30.18
CA VAL A 7 28.32 -45.66 30.34
C VAL A 7 27.37 -44.90 29.37
N ALA A 8 26.48 -45.46 28.52
CA ALA A 8 25.20 -46.15 28.78
C ALA A 8 24.18 -45.27 29.60
N VAL A 9 22.86 -45.45 29.69
CA VAL A 9 21.77 -46.20 28.99
C VAL A 9 20.58 -45.18 28.95
N HIS A 10 19.68 -45.08 27.94
CA HIS A 10 18.32 -45.66 27.98
C HIS A 10 17.43 -45.19 26.81
N GLN A 11 16.63 -46.13 26.29
CA GLN A 11 15.40 -45.86 25.53
C GLN A 11 14.19 -45.78 26.48
N ALA A 12 13.20 -44.94 26.13
CA ALA A 12 11.78 -45.11 26.46
C ALA A 12 10.99 -44.32 25.38
N THR A 13 10.18 -44.91 24.50
CA THR A 13 8.88 -45.60 24.67
C THR A 13 7.69 -44.65 24.83
N SER A 14 6.88 -44.62 23.75
CA SER A 14 5.44 -44.31 23.61
C SER A 14 4.64 -43.66 24.75
N CYS A 15 3.97 -42.55 24.41
CA CYS A 15 2.64 -42.13 24.88
C CYS A 15 2.10 -41.09 23.86
N ASP A 16 1.23 -41.43 22.90
CA ASP A 16 -0.18 -41.83 22.97
C ASP A 16 -1.18 -40.66 23.19
N THR A 17 -2.21 -40.66 22.34
CA THR A 17 -3.49 -39.91 22.32
C THR A 17 -3.60 -38.51 22.95
N SER A 18 -4.02 -37.53 22.12
CA SER A 18 -5.24 -36.73 22.38
C SER A 18 -5.68 -35.90 21.16
N ILE A 19 -6.83 -36.27 20.58
CA ILE A 19 -7.55 -35.46 19.60
C ILE A 19 -8.32 -34.37 20.36
N VAL A 20 -8.09 -33.10 20.04
CA VAL A 20 -8.91 -31.99 20.53
C VAL A 20 -9.73 -31.43 19.36
N ALA A 21 -10.99 -31.82 19.29
CA ALA A 21 -11.93 -31.30 18.31
C ALA A 21 -12.41 -29.89 18.71
N PHE A 22 -12.28 -28.93 17.80
CA PHE A 22 -12.86 -27.59 17.99
C PHE A 22 -14.35 -27.58 17.61
N PRO A 23 -15.26 -27.10 18.48
CA PRO A 23 -16.69 -27.08 18.21
C PRO A 23 -17.04 -25.85 17.36
N ASN A 24 -17.12 -25.99 16.04
CA ASN A 24 -17.56 -24.90 15.18
C ASN A 24 -19.07 -24.98 14.90
N LYS A 25 -19.88 -24.48 15.84
CA LYS A 25 -21.26 -24.08 15.56
C LYS A 25 -21.25 -22.65 15.03
N HIS A 26 -21.72 -22.45 13.80
CA HIS A 26 -22.87 -21.61 13.47
C HIS A 26 -23.00 -21.51 11.94
N LYS A 27 -23.91 -22.34 11.40
CA LYS A 27 -24.37 -22.28 10.01
C LYS A 27 -25.16 -20.97 9.82
N VAL A 28 -24.56 -19.98 9.16
CA VAL A 28 -25.30 -18.77 8.73
C VAL A 28 -25.99 -19.08 7.41
N GLU A 29 -27.32 -19.18 7.47
CA GLU A 29 -28.19 -19.41 6.33
C GLU A 29 -28.55 -18.05 5.72
N MET A 30 -27.89 -17.68 4.61
CA MET A 30 -28.22 -16.46 3.88
C MET A 30 -29.47 -16.69 3.03
N ALA A 31 -30.60 -16.20 3.53
CA ALA A 31 -31.86 -16.17 2.81
C ALA A 31 -31.75 -15.29 1.55
N SER A 32 -32.32 -15.79 0.45
CA SER A 32 -32.36 -15.10 -0.84
C SER A 32 -33.38 -13.95 -0.84
N LEU A 33 -33.00 -12.83 -1.47
CA LEU A 33 -33.91 -11.72 -1.82
C LEU A 33 -33.88 -11.48 -3.34
N PRO A 34 -35.03 -11.13 -3.96
CA PRO A 34 -35.22 -11.30 -5.39
C PRO A 34 -34.61 -10.19 -6.26
N LEU A 35 -34.18 -10.60 -7.45
CA LEU A 35 -33.79 -9.74 -8.56
C LEU A 35 -35.04 -9.09 -9.19
N SER A 36 -35.03 -7.78 -9.42
CA SER A 36 -36.09 -7.07 -10.15
C SER A 36 -35.50 -6.25 -11.30
N THR A 37 -35.80 -6.70 -12.51
CA THR A 37 -35.38 -6.10 -13.78
C THR A 37 -36.40 -5.07 -14.25
N THR A 38 -36.00 -3.82 -14.52
CA THR A 38 -36.75 -2.92 -15.41
C THR A 38 -35.81 -2.10 -16.30
N THR A 39 -36.22 -1.95 -17.55
CA THR A 39 -35.47 -1.37 -18.68
C THR A 39 -35.54 0.17 -18.74
N PRO A 40 -34.60 0.84 -19.44
CA PRO A 40 -34.59 2.29 -19.56
C PRO A 40 -35.64 2.79 -20.56
N THR A 41 -36.45 3.77 -20.15
CA THR A 41 -37.40 4.45 -21.05
C THR A 41 -36.80 5.75 -21.58
N ALA A 42 -36.46 5.77 -22.86
CA ALA A 42 -36.06 6.99 -23.56
C ALA A 42 -37.29 7.92 -23.77
N ARG A 43 -37.12 9.23 -23.55
CA ARG A 43 -38.03 10.26 -24.04
C ARG A 43 -37.35 11.11 -25.10
N VAL A 44 -38.00 11.22 -26.25
CA VAL A 44 -37.63 12.04 -27.40
C VAL A 44 -38.25 13.43 -27.24
N LEU A 45 -37.57 14.49 -27.69
CA LEU A 45 -38.14 15.55 -28.56
C LEU A 45 -37.07 16.53 -29.06
N GLN A 46 -37.41 17.29 -30.10
CA GLN A 46 -36.48 17.86 -31.08
C GLN A 46 -36.22 19.37 -30.93
N ASN A 47 -35.01 19.77 -31.35
CA ASN A 47 -34.71 20.91 -32.23
C ASN A 47 -35.29 22.32 -31.94
N SER A 48 -34.40 23.30 -31.76
CA SER A 48 -34.44 24.59 -32.48
C SER A 48 -33.10 25.33 -32.40
N SER A 49 -32.67 25.90 -33.52
CA SER A 49 -31.39 26.59 -33.68
C SER A 49 -31.48 28.07 -33.29
N SER A 50 -30.46 28.60 -32.63
CA SER A 50 -30.07 30.01 -32.75
C SER A 50 -28.57 30.17 -32.52
N SER A 51 -27.96 31.07 -33.29
CA SER A 51 -26.51 31.20 -33.45
C SER A 51 -25.96 32.43 -32.72
N THR A 52 -24.92 32.23 -31.90
CA THR A 52 -23.96 33.29 -31.54
C THR A 52 -22.56 32.70 -31.41
N ALA A 53 -21.55 33.52 -31.74
CA ALA A 53 -20.23 33.03 -32.08
C ALA A 53 -19.24 33.00 -30.90
N CYS A 54 -18.20 32.17 -31.09
CA CYS A 54 -16.86 32.20 -30.49
C CYS A 54 -16.63 33.06 -29.21
N SER A 55 -16.31 32.36 -28.12
CA SER A 55 -15.32 32.83 -27.14
C SER A 55 -14.41 31.65 -26.79
N SER A 56 -13.09 31.88 -26.86
CA SER A 56 -12.08 30.84 -26.70
C SER A 56 -12.14 30.20 -25.32
N ALA A 57 -12.27 28.88 -25.27
CA ALA A 57 -12.07 28.13 -24.04
C ALA A 57 -10.56 28.03 -23.77
N ASP A 58 -10.04 28.90 -22.90
CA ASP A 58 -8.76 28.64 -22.23
C ASP A 58 -8.91 27.35 -21.42
N VAL A 59 -8.39 26.26 -21.96
CA VAL A 59 -8.25 24.99 -21.25
C VAL A 59 -7.20 25.19 -20.17
N ALA A 60 -7.65 25.67 -19.01
CA ALA A 60 -6.88 25.70 -17.78
C ALA A 60 -6.55 24.25 -17.38
N LYS A 61 -5.44 23.75 -17.93
CA LYS A 61 -4.80 22.50 -17.55
C LYS A 61 -4.76 22.43 -16.02
N PRO A 62 -5.32 21.38 -15.38
CA PRO A 62 -5.33 21.31 -13.93
C PRO A 62 -3.89 21.43 -13.41
N PRO A 63 -3.64 22.29 -12.41
CA PRO A 63 -2.29 22.55 -11.95
C PRO A 63 -1.67 21.25 -11.46
N ILE A 64 -0.41 21.05 -11.83
CA ILE A 64 0.40 19.87 -11.50
C ILE A 64 0.32 19.66 -9.98
N THR A 65 -0.49 18.69 -9.56
CA THR A 65 -0.77 18.43 -8.15
C THR A 65 0.43 17.74 -7.53
N SER A 66 1.38 18.57 -7.11
CA SER A 66 2.34 18.35 -6.03
C SER A 66 2.07 17.08 -5.23
N ASN A 67 3.04 16.16 -5.25
CA ASN A 67 3.05 14.84 -4.62
C ASN A 67 2.66 14.89 -3.13
N ILE A 68 1.37 14.97 -2.85
CA ILE A 68 0.81 14.80 -1.52
C ILE A 68 0.62 13.31 -1.33
N SER A 69 1.15 12.78 -0.23
CA SER A 69 0.90 11.41 0.19
C SER A 69 -0.60 11.17 0.22
N SER A 70 -1.05 10.05 -0.35
CA SER A 70 -2.46 9.62 -0.27
C SER A 70 -2.92 9.40 1.18
N ILE A 71 -1.96 9.32 2.11
CA ILE A 71 -2.13 9.08 3.54
C ILE A 71 -1.91 10.39 4.33
N VAL A 72 -2.77 10.64 5.32
CA VAL A 72 -2.63 11.76 6.27
C VAL A 72 -1.56 11.44 7.32
N HIS A 73 -0.71 12.40 7.64
CA HIS A 73 0.35 12.28 8.65
C HIS A 73 0.31 13.44 9.66
N ALA A 74 0.82 13.19 10.87
CA ALA A 74 0.67 14.10 12.01
C ALA A 74 1.26 15.51 11.81
N GLU A 75 2.28 15.65 10.96
CA GLU A 75 2.95 16.93 10.66
C GLU A 75 2.20 17.80 9.63
N MET A 76 1.09 17.32 9.06
CA MET A 76 0.31 18.11 8.09
C MET A 76 -0.32 19.35 8.73
N THR A 77 -0.11 20.50 8.10
CA THR A 77 -0.84 21.74 8.41
C THR A 77 -2.32 21.63 8.03
N ALA A 78 -3.18 22.47 8.63
CA ALA A 78 -4.61 22.47 8.34
C ALA A 78 -4.95 22.75 6.85
N SER A 79 -4.10 23.52 6.16
CA SER A 79 -4.21 23.73 4.70
C SER A 79 -3.92 22.45 3.91
N GLN A 80 -2.94 21.64 4.33
CA GLN A 80 -2.66 20.34 3.71
C GLN A 80 -3.77 19.32 3.98
N VAL A 81 -4.34 19.29 5.19
CA VAL A 81 -5.50 18.44 5.52
C VAL A 81 -6.72 18.84 4.67
N THR A 82 -7.01 20.14 4.56
CA THR A 82 -8.07 20.67 3.69
C THR A 82 -7.88 20.26 2.23
N LYS A 83 -6.66 20.39 1.70
CA LYS A 83 -6.34 19.97 0.32
C LYS A 83 -6.51 18.45 0.12
N TRP A 84 -6.13 17.65 1.11
CA TRP A 84 -6.33 16.20 1.09
C TRP A 84 -7.82 15.79 1.13
N LEU A 85 -8.65 16.50 1.90
CA LEU A 85 -10.12 16.29 1.93
C LEU A 85 -10.75 16.53 0.56
N HIS A 86 -10.37 17.61 -0.14
CA HIS A 86 -10.80 17.85 -1.52
C HIS A 86 -10.35 16.72 -2.47
N GLN A 87 -9.07 16.35 -2.44
CA GLN A 87 -8.52 15.29 -3.29
C GLN A 87 -9.15 13.91 -3.04
N SER A 88 -9.65 13.66 -1.83
CA SER A 88 -10.24 12.39 -1.41
C SER A 88 -11.77 12.33 -1.53
N ASN A 89 -12.41 13.33 -2.16
CA ASN A 89 -13.87 13.46 -2.30
C ASN A 89 -14.60 13.57 -0.94
N PHE A 90 -14.08 14.42 -0.04
CA PHE A 90 -14.73 14.83 1.22
C PHE A 90 -14.96 16.35 1.27
N GLU A 91 -15.34 16.95 0.15
CA GLU A 91 -15.55 18.40 0.03
C GLU A 91 -16.60 18.93 1.01
N ASN A 92 -17.62 18.11 1.30
CA ASN A 92 -18.65 18.33 2.30
C ASN A 92 -18.15 18.42 3.75
N LEU A 93 -16.92 17.96 4.04
CA LEU A 93 -16.31 17.96 5.37
C LEU A 93 -15.19 19.02 5.52
N VAL A 94 -14.87 19.75 4.44
CA VAL A 94 -13.80 20.75 4.42
C VAL A 94 -14.07 21.89 5.39
N GLU A 95 -15.30 22.39 5.46
CA GLU A 95 -15.65 23.48 6.39
C GLU A 95 -15.57 23.01 7.85
N THR A 96 -15.99 21.77 8.14
CA THR A 96 -15.93 21.14 9.46
C THR A 96 -14.51 20.97 9.98
N PHE A 97 -13.57 20.56 9.12
CA PHE A 97 -12.18 20.28 9.50
C PHE A 97 -11.17 21.36 9.08
N LYS A 98 -11.63 22.53 8.61
CA LYS A 98 -10.80 23.63 8.07
C LYS A 98 -9.60 24.04 8.94
N ASN A 99 -9.74 23.93 10.26
CA ASN A 99 -8.74 24.33 11.24
C ASN A 99 -7.97 23.14 11.86
N PHE A 100 -8.28 21.90 11.49
CA PHE A 100 -7.65 20.70 12.05
C PHE A 100 -6.29 20.44 11.39
N THR A 101 -5.24 20.30 12.18
CA THR A 101 -3.96 19.76 11.69
C THR A 101 -4.05 18.25 11.49
N GLY A 102 -3.04 17.67 10.83
CA GLY A 102 -2.90 16.22 10.69
C GLY A 102 -2.87 15.51 12.04
N GLY A 103 -2.24 16.13 13.05
CA GLY A 103 -2.24 15.64 14.43
C GLY A 103 -3.61 15.69 15.10
N ASP A 104 -4.49 16.63 14.74
CA ASP A 104 -5.82 16.77 15.34
C ASP A 104 -6.81 15.77 14.72
N ILE A 105 -6.84 15.66 13.38
CA ILE A 105 -7.76 14.75 12.68
C ILE A 105 -7.42 13.27 12.97
N LEU A 106 -6.13 12.94 13.16
CA LEU A 106 -5.65 11.61 13.57
C LEU A 106 -5.78 11.32 15.08
N ARG A 107 -6.38 12.22 15.87
CA ARG A 107 -6.77 11.97 17.27
C ARG A 107 -8.25 11.64 17.43
N LEU A 108 -9.08 11.95 16.43
CA LEU A 108 -10.51 11.70 16.46
C LEU A 108 -10.78 10.19 16.44
N THR A 109 -11.50 9.70 17.44
CA THR A 109 -11.93 8.30 17.47
C THR A 109 -12.90 8.02 16.32
N LYS A 110 -13.16 6.73 16.07
CA LYS A 110 -14.18 6.33 15.10
C LYS A 110 -15.54 6.94 15.48
N GLU A 111 -15.85 6.93 16.77
CA GLU A 111 -17.08 7.45 17.35
C GLU A 111 -17.19 8.97 17.17
N ASP A 112 -16.09 9.72 17.35
CA ASP A 112 -16.05 11.17 17.09
C ASP A 112 -16.32 11.49 15.62
N LEU A 113 -15.68 10.77 14.69
CA LEU A 113 -15.89 10.96 13.25
C LEU A 113 -17.32 10.60 12.82
N LEU A 114 -17.90 9.55 13.39
CA LEU A 114 -19.30 9.17 13.17
C LEU A 114 -20.28 10.20 13.76
N SER A 115 -19.94 10.85 14.87
CA SER A 115 -20.75 11.89 15.50
C SER A 115 -20.71 13.22 14.73
N VAL A 116 -19.52 13.64 14.30
CA VAL A 116 -19.30 14.93 13.62
C VAL A 116 -19.72 14.89 12.14
N CYS A 117 -19.46 13.79 11.43
CA CYS A 117 -19.75 13.65 10.00
C CYS A 117 -21.03 12.86 9.70
N GLY A 118 -21.62 12.20 10.70
CA GLY A 118 -22.69 11.22 10.52
C GLY A 118 -22.16 9.83 10.14
N SER A 119 -22.99 8.80 10.33
CA SER A 119 -22.59 7.39 10.28
C SER A 119 -21.91 6.95 8.97
N LEU A 120 -22.35 7.48 7.83
CA LEU A 120 -21.85 7.09 6.51
C LEU A 120 -20.53 7.81 6.17
N GLU A 121 -20.51 9.14 6.25
CA GLU A 121 -19.34 9.95 5.92
C GLU A 121 -18.22 9.74 6.94
N GLY A 122 -18.55 9.63 8.23
CA GLY A 122 -17.58 9.35 9.29
C GLY A 122 -16.89 7.99 9.12
N LEU A 123 -17.63 6.97 8.67
CA LEU A 123 -17.02 5.67 8.34
C LEU A 123 -16.19 5.74 7.04
N ARG A 124 -16.65 6.49 6.03
CA ARG A 124 -15.88 6.70 4.79
C ARG A 124 -14.58 7.44 5.07
N LEU A 125 -14.56 8.41 5.99
CA LEU A 125 -13.40 9.18 6.40
C LEU A 125 -12.46 8.42 7.37
N TYR A 126 -13.00 7.61 8.29
CA TYR A 126 -12.20 6.78 9.19
C TYR A 126 -11.27 5.82 8.43
N ASN A 127 -11.77 5.21 7.35
CA ASN A 127 -11.01 4.22 6.58
C ASN A 127 -9.67 4.74 6.04
N PRO A 128 -9.58 5.82 5.24
CA PRO A 128 -8.32 6.33 4.72
C PRO A 128 -7.43 7.03 5.77
N LEU A 129 -7.95 7.39 6.94
CA LEU A 129 -7.16 7.91 8.06
C LEU A 129 -6.41 6.80 8.82
N TYR A 130 -7.06 5.66 9.06
CA TYR A 130 -6.55 4.63 9.99
C TYR A 130 -6.29 3.25 9.38
N ASN A 131 -6.95 2.90 8.27
CA ASN A 131 -6.77 1.60 7.63
C ASN A 131 -5.72 1.68 6.51
N LYS A 132 -4.78 0.74 6.53
CA LYS A 132 -3.90 0.49 5.38
C LYS A 132 -4.76 -0.02 4.20
N PRO A 133 -4.38 0.26 2.94
CA PRO A 133 -5.11 -0.30 1.80
C PRO A 133 -5.12 -1.82 1.88
N VAL A 134 -6.27 -2.43 1.62
CA VAL A 134 -6.52 -3.86 1.92
C VAL A 134 -5.66 -4.80 1.04
N VAL A 135 -5.22 -4.33 -0.13
CA VAL A 135 -4.45 -5.11 -1.11
C VAL A 135 -3.25 -4.27 -1.58
N PRO A 136 -2.03 -4.84 -1.68
CA PRO A 136 -0.90 -4.14 -2.28
C PRO A 136 -1.16 -3.91 -3.78
N ARG A 137 -0.62 -2.81 -4.30
CA ARG A 137 -0.65 -2.48 -5.74
C ARG A 137 0.34 -3.32 -6.55
N CYS A 138 1.42 -3.77 -5.92
CA CYS A 138 2.40 -4.67 -6.51
C CYS A 138 3.10 -5.48 -5.40
N THR A 139 3.32 -6.77 -5.64
CA THR A 139 4.13 -7.64 -4.79
C THR A 139 5.38 -8.08 -5.56
N LEU A 140 6.56 -7.64 -5.12
CA LEU A 140 7.83 -8.07 -5.70
C LEU A 140 8.41 -9.23 -4.89
N TYR A 141 9.05 -10.20 -5.53
CA TYR A 141 9.80 -11.26 -4.85
C TYR A 141 11.30 -10.98 -4.95
N VAL A 142 11.98 -10.80 -3.82
CA VAL A 142 13.39 -10.40 -3.80
C VAL A 142 14.26 -11.37 -2.98
N CYS A 143 15.40 -11.77 -3.52
CA CYS A 143 16.42 -12.56 -2.81
C CYS A 143 17.77 -11.81 -2.82
N LEU A 144 18.66 -12.11 -1.87
CA LEU A 144 20.05 -11.65 -1.96
C LEU A 144 20.81 -12.50 -2.99
N LYS A 145 21.87 -11.93 -3.58
CA LYS A 145 22.76 -12.68 -4.48
C LYS A 145 23.38 -13.89 -3.75
N GLY A 146 22.96 -15.09 -4.15
CA GLY A 146 23.39 -16.37 -3.58
C GLY A 146 22.35 -17.06 -2.70
N ASP A 147 21.26 -16.37 -2.33
CA ASP A 147 20.16 -16.97 -1.56
C ASP A 147 19.13 -17.66 -2.45
N ILE A 148 18.53 -18.73 -1.90
CA ILE A 148 17.38 -19.43 -2.46
C ILE A 148 16.04 -18.97 -1.86
N ILE A 149 16.08 -18.20 -0.77
CA ILE A 149 14.89 -17.73 -0.05
C ILE A 149 14.50 -16.34 -0.55
N TYR A 150 13.26 -16.20 -1.00
CA TYR A 150 12.69 -14.94 -1.47
C TYR A 150 11.85 -14.28 -0.38
N HIS A 151 11.99 -12.97 -0.25
CA HIS A 151 11.17 -12.10 0.59
C HIS A 151 10.10 -11.45 -0.29
N ALA A 152 8.85 -11.43 0.19
CA ALA A 152 7.77 -10.70 -0.47
C ALA A 152 7.80 -9.22 -0.05
N VAL A 153 7.99 -8.33 -1.02
CA VAL A 153 7.94 -6.87 -0.86
C VAL A 153 6.61 -6.36 -1.40
N MET A 154 5.70 -6.07 -0.48
CA MET A 154 4.38 -5.52 -0.79
C MET A 154 4.45 -3.99 -0.85
N LEU A 155 4.08 -3.42 -2.00
CA LEU A 155 4.02 -1.98 -2.26
C LEU A 155 2.56 -1.53 -2.35
N TYR A 156 2.22 -0.47 -1.64
CA TYR A 156 0.87 0.10 -1.54
C TYR A 156 0.77 1.51 -2.15
N GLU A 157 1.88 2.26 -2.14
CA GLU A 157 1.94 3.62 -2.69
C GLU A 157 2.63 3.68 -4.06
N MET A 158 3.40 2.65 -4.42
CA MET A 158 4.17 2.57 -5.68
C MET A 158 5.21 3.69 -5.86
N ASN A 159 5.93 4.03 -4.78
CA ASN A 159 7.02 5.02 -4.81
C ASN A 159 8.36 4.44 -4.29
N VAL A 160 9.47 5.13 -4.61
CA VAL A 160 10.84 4.69 -4.29
C VAL A 160 11.12 4.80 -2.80
N HIS A 161 10.39 5.65 -2.07
CA HIS A 161 10.51 5.73 -0.61
C HIS A 161 9.98 4.46 0.07
N GLU A 162 8.79 3.99 -0.29
CA GLU A 162 8.21 2.76 0.25
C GLU A 162 9.14 1.57 -0.05
N LEU A 163 9.54 1.39 -1.31
CA LEU A 163 10.42 0.29 -1.71
C LEU A 163 11.76 0.32 -0.95
N ARG A 164 12.36 1.50 -0.78
CA ARG A 164 13.57 1.70 0.03
C ARG A 164 13.36 1.24 1.47
N CYS A 165 12.26 1.64 2.10
CA CYS A 165 11.95 1.28 3.49
C CYS A 165 11.67 -0.23 3.65
N ARG A 166 10.96 -0.86 2.71
CA ARG A 166 10.71 -2.31 2.70
C ARG A 166 12.02 -3.11 2.57
N ILE A 167 12.87 -2.75 1.62
CA ILE A 167 14.15 -3.46 1.42
C ILE A 167 15.13 -3.18 2.57
N ALA A 168 15.18 -1.97 3.11
CA ALA A 168 16.01 -1.67 4.28
C ALA A 168 15.66 -2.55 5.49
N SER A 169 14.37 -2.84 5.70
CA SER A 169 13.89 -3.80 6.71
C SER A 169 14.43 -5.22 6.47
N ILE A 170 14.35 -5.74 5.23
CA ILE A 170 14.92 -7.05 4.86
C ILE A 170 16.43 -7.09 5.10
N LEU A 171 17.14 -6.01 4.77
CA LEU A 171 18.58 -5.87 4.95
C LEU A 171 18.99 -5.55 6.39
N SER A 172 18.04 -5.44 7.33
CA SER A 172 18.28 -5.05 8.73
C SER A 172 19.11 -3.77 8.88
N CYS A 173 18.88 -2.78 8.00
CA CYS A 173 19.62 -1.54 7.95
C CYS A 173 18.69 -0.32 7.96
N ARG A 174 19.24 0.87 8.24
CA ARG A 174 18.46 2.12 8.20
C ARG A 174 18.23 2.54 6.75
N HIS A 175 17.03 3.00 6.41
CA HIS A 175 16.66 3.32 5.04
C HIS A 175 17.53 4.44 4.43
N GLU A 176 18.05 5.36 5.24
CA GLU A 176 18.93 6.46 4.81
C GLU A 176 20.34 6.01 4.39
N CYS A 177 20.72 4.78 4.72
CA CYS A 177 21.92 4.11 4.20
C CYS A 177 21.78 3.73 2.72
N LEU A 178 20.55 3.43 2.26
CA LEU A 178 20.26 3.09 0.86
C LEU A 178 20.18 4.37 0.02
N LYS A 179 21.30 4.80 -0.55
CA LYS A 179 21.40 6.05 -1.31
C LYS A 179 20.85 5.90 -2.72
N VAL A 180 21.50 5.09 -3.53
CA VAL A 180 21.09 4.80 -4.90
C VAL A 180 20.32 3.49 -4.94
N ILE A 181 19.17 3.48 -5.62
CA ILE A 181 18.43 2.26 -5.97
C ILE A 181 18.31 2.25 -7.48
N CYS A 182 18.83 1.21 -8.13
CA CYS A 182 18.75 1.03 -9.57
C CYS A 182 18.06 -0.29 -9.94
N LEU A 183 17.38 -0.29 -11.09
CA LEU A 183 16.97 -1.49 -11.79
C LEU A 183 18.07 -1.83 -12.82
N ILE A 184 18.55 -3.07 -12.86
CA ILE A 184 19.47 -3.54 -13.91
C ILE A 184 18.62 -4.04 -15.09
N THR A 185 18.90 -3.56 -16.30
CA THR A 185 18.22 -4.04 -17.52
C THR A 185 18.81 -5.39 -17.99
N GLU A 186 18.18 -6.00 -18.99
CA GLU A 186 18.67 -7.24 -19.63
C GLU A 186 20.06 -7.07 -20.29
N HIS A 187 20.53 -5.83 -20.47
CA HIS A 187 21.85 -5.48 -21.00
C HIS A 187 22.87 -5.08 -19.91
N ASP A 188 22.59 -5.43 -18.64
CA ASP A 188 23.41 -5.09 -17.47
C ASP A 188 23.62 -3.58 -17.23
N ILE A 189 22.74 -2.73 -17.77
CA ILE A 189 22.75 -1.27 -17.58
C ILE A 189 21.95 -0.92 -16.31
N PRO A 190 22.55 -0.24 -15.30
CA PRO A 190 21.83 0.19 -14.11
C PRO A 190 21.05 1.50 -14.37
N VAL A 191 19.73 1.42 -14.37
CA VAL A 191 18.82 2.57 -14.50
C VAL A 191 18.38 3.03 -13.11
N LEU A 192 18.56 4.31 -12.79
CA LEU A 192 18.10 4.89 -11.52
C LEU A 192 16.58 4.73 -11.38
N LEU A 193 16.14 4.19 -10.26
CA LEU A 193 14.73 3.93 -10.03
C LEU A 193 13.99 5.21 -9.62
N SER A 194 12.99 5.60 -10.42
CA SER A 194 12.04 6.68 -10.13
C SER A 194 10.65 6.12 -9.78
N ASP A 195 9.74 6.98 -9.30
CA ASP A 195 8.38 6.57 -8.96
C ASP A 195 7.62 6.10 -10.22
N GLU A 196 7.84 6.73 -11.37
CA GLU A 196 7.28 6.33 -12.66
C GLU A 196 7.75 4.94 -13.09
N LEU A 197 9.03 4.61 -12.87
CA LEU A 197 9.57 3.29 -13.17
C LEU A 197 9.07 2.22 -12.18
N ILE A 198 8.80 2.57 -10.92
CA ILE A 198 8.16 1.65 -9.97
C ILE A 198 6.73 1.31 -10.38
N ILE A 199 5.96 2.29 -10.84
CA ILE A 199 4.59 2.09 -11.35
C ILE A 199 4.57 1.10 -12.53
N GLN A 200 5.67 0.99 -13.29
CA GLN A 200 5.82 0.06 -14.41
C GLN A 200 6.28 -1.36 -14.02
N LEU A 201 6.64 -1.62 -12.75
CA LEU A 201 7.03 -2.96 -12.30
C LEU A 201 5.83 -3.92 -12.31
N LYS A 202 6.00 -5.07 -12.94
CA LYS A 202 4.97 -6.12 -13.02
C LYS A 202 4.69 -6.72 -11.65
N ASP A 203 3.42 -6.96 -11.31
CA ASP A 203 3.08 -7.73 -10.10
C ASP A 203 3.72 -9.14 -10.15
N LYS A 204 4.16 -9.64 -8.99
CA LYS A 204 4.82 -10.94 -8.80
C LYS A 204 6.14 -11.13 -9.55
N SER A 205 6.78 -10.04 -9.97
CA SER A 205 8.10 -10.10 -10.61
C SER A 205 9.23 -10.37 -9.61
N THR A 206 10.26 -11.07 -10.09
CA THR A 206 11.39 -11.63 -9.33
C THR A 206 12.68 -10.85 -9.54
N TYR A 207 13.37 -10.48 -8.46
CA TYR A 207 14.63 -9.75 -8.52
C TYR A 207 15.70 -10.29 -7.57
N GLN A 208 16.94 -10.31 -8.04
CA GLN A 208 18.12 -10.47 -7.22
C GLN A 208 18.59 -9.10 -6.74
N ILE A 209 18.73 -8.96 -5.42
CA ILE A 209 19.35 -7.80 -4.77
C ILE A 209 20.87 -7.97 -4.84
N ILE A 210 21.52 -7.00 -5.47
CA ILE A 210 22.97 -6.84 -5.51
C ILE A 210 23.31 -5.55 -4.75
N LEU A 211 24.21 -5.65 -3.77
CA LEU A 211 24.62 -4.52 -2.93
C LEU A 211 26.05 -4.10 -3.24
N ASN A 212 26.27 -2.80 -3.40
CA ASN A 212 27.61 -2.20 -3.47
C ASN A 212 27.78 -1.23 -2.30
N ARG A 213 28.72 -1.51 -1.39
CA ARG A 213 29.01 -0.65 -0.24
C ARG A 213 29.96 0.48 -0.67
N VAL A 214 29.52 1.71 -0.45
CA VAL A 214 30.28 2.94 -0.71
C VAL A 214 30.89 3.42 0.61
N CYS A 215 31.89 4.31 0.57
CA CYS A 215 32.56 4.83 1.76
C CYS A 215 31.58 5.26 2.88
N GLY A 216 31.83 4.75 4.10
CA GLY A 216 30.93 4.86 5.26
C GLY A 216 29.82 3.80 5.27
N ASN A 217 28.73 4.07 5.98
CA ASN A 217 27.55 3.19 6.03
C ASN A 217 26.58 3.42 4.85
N LYS A 218 27.10 3.74 3.65
CA LYS A 218 26.29 4.03 2.46
C LYS A 218 26.27 2.82 1.54
N ILE A 219 25.10 2.48 1.01
CA ILE A 219 24.87 1.31 0.17
C ILE A 219 24.15 1.78 -1.10
N ASN A 220 24.67 1.36 -2.24
CA ASN A 220 23.98 1.39 -3.53
C ASN A 220 23.36 0.03 -3.75
N LEU A 221 22.06 0.01 -4.06
CA LEU A 221 21.27 -1.19 -4.24
C LEU A 221 20.88 -1.34 -5.72
N PHE A 222 21.02 -2.55 -6.23
CA PHE A 222 20.65 -2.89 -7.59
C PHE A 222 19.68 -4.07 -7.57
N LEU A 223 18.56 -3.94 -8.29
CA LEU A 223 17.59 -4.99 -8.53
C LEU A 223 17.84 -5.57 -9.92
N LYS A 224 18.36 -6.79 -10.02
CA LYS A 224 18.50 -7.51 -11.30
C LYS A 224 17.30 -8.43 -11.50
N PRO A 225 16.49 -8.27 -12.57
CA PRO A 225 15.42 -9.21 -12.90
C PRO A 225 15.96 -10.62 -13.00
N ILE A 226 15.20 -11.58 -12.47
CA ILE A 226 15.43 -13.01 -12.66
C ILE A 226 14.35 -13.49 -13.62
N GLN A 227 14.77 -13.89 -14.83
CA GLN A 227 13.93 -14.56 -15.83
C GLN A 227 13.74 -16.04 -15.46
#